data_AF-A0A960NWQ1-F1
#
_entry.id   AF-A0A960NWQ1-F1
#
_cell.length_a   1.000
_cell.length_b   1.000
_cell.length_c   1.000
_cell.angle_alpha   90.00
_cell.angle_beta   90.00
_cell.angle_gamma   90.00
#
_symmetry.space_group_name_H-M   'P 1'
#
loop_
_entity.id
_entity.type
_entity.pdbx_description
1 polymer ?
#
loop_
_entity_poly.entity_id
_entity_poly.type
_entity_poly.pdbx_seq_one_letter_code
_entity_poly.pdbx_strand_id
1 'polypeptide(L)'
;MRSLDASTSPRPRRTRRGILRAGAAAAAAAAVLGAVGSPASATTTLGRLDFTGSGADDLAVVRNVGGGAGGTVQWYARSLSSPTLATTQWGVSTDFFLPGDYVGDGRADFAIWRPSTG
;
A
#
# COMPACT_ATOMS: atom_id res chain seq x y z
N MET A 1 8.10 -21.09 66.42
CA MET A 1 9.37 -20.50 65.96
C MET A 1 9.27 -20.24 64.45
N ARG A 2 9.39 -18.97 64.05
CA ARG A 2 9.72 -18.41 62.70
C ARG A 2 8.77 -18.79 61.54
N SER A 3 7.87 -17.94 61.04
CA SER A 3 8.04 -16.67 60.29
C SER A 3 8.49 -16.86 58.83
N LEU A 4 7.57 -16.53 57.89
CA LEU A 4 7.68 -15.90 56.55
C LEU A 4 8.76 -16.46 55.59
N ASP A 5 8.50 -16.75 54.32
CA ASP A 5 8.04 -15.84 53.26
C ASP A 5 7.77 -16.58 51.92
N ALA A 6 7.07 -15.89 51.00
CA ALA A 6 6.69 -16.38 49.67
C ALA A 6 7.84 -16.26 48.66
N SER A 7 8.07 -17.29 47.82
CA SER A 7 8.98 -17.20 46.67
C SER A 7 8.28 -17.57 45.36
N THR A 8 7.52 -16.61 44.84
CA THR A 8 7.09 -16.55 43.44
C THR A 8 8.31 -16.27 42.58
N SER A 9 8.71 -17.22 41.71
CA SER A 9 9.79 -16.99 40.73
C SER A 9 9.19 -16.81 39.32
N PRO A 10 9.05 -15.57 38.82
CA PRO A 10 8.68 -15.34 37.42
C PRO A 10 9.91 -15.42 36.52
N ARG A 11 9.86 -16.32 35.53
CA ARG A 11 10.86 -16.44 34.46
C ARG A 11 10.99 -15.12 33.67
N PRO A 12 12.20 -14.68 33.29
CA PRO A 12 12.40 -13.41 32.62
C PRO A 12 11.75 -13.37 31.22
N ARG A 13 10.86 -12.39 30.99
CA ARG A 13 10.28 -12.07 29.68
C ARG A 13 11.35 -11.46 28.77
N ARG A 14 11.60 -12.08 27.61
CA ARG A 14 12.29 -11.42 26.48
C ARG A 14 11.30 -10.47 25.79
N THR A 15 11.35 -9.18 26.11
CA THR A 15 10.68 -8.14 25.32
C THR A 15 11.61 -7.66 24.21
N ARG A 16 11.19 -7.87 22.96
CA ARG A 16 11.87 -7.37 21.75
C ARG A 16 11.89 -5.84 21.78
N ARG A 17 13.08 -5.25 21.62
CA ARG A 17 13.27 -3.80 21.42
C ARG A 17 12.63 -3.39 20.10
N GLY A 18 11.55 -2.61 20.17
CA GLY A 18 10.97 -1.94 19.00
C GLY A 18 11.91 -0.84 18.52
N ILE A 19 12.28 -0.88 17.25
CA ILE A 19 13.06 0.15 16.58
C ILE A 19 12.07 1.16 16.01
N LEU A 20 12.08 2.39 16.51
CA LEU A 20 11.52 3.57 15.85
C LEU A 20 12.28 3.79 14.54
N ARG A 21 11.59 4.00 13.40
CA ARG A 21 12.18 4.73 12.29
C ARG A 21 11.24 5.80 11.76
N ALA A 22 11.71 7.03 11.97
CA ALA A 22 11.26 8.26 11.38
C ALA A 22 11.30 8.21 9.84
N GLY A 23 10.48 9.05 9.23
CA GLY A 23 10.21 9.09 7.80
C GLY A 23 11.39 9.51 6.92
N ALA A 24 11.18 9.32 5.62
CA ALA A 24 11.93 9.96 4.56
C ALA A 24 11.04 10.03 3.31
N ALA A 25 10.70 11.25 2.89
CA ALA A 25 10.27 11.54 1.54
C ALA A 25 11.49 11.39 0.60
N ALA A 26 11.33 10.74 -0.55
CA ALA A 26 12.40 10.64 -1.53
C ALA A 26 11.88 10.97 -2.93
N ALA A 27 12.25 12.16 -3.41
CA ALA A 27 12.53 12.36 -4.83
C ALA A 27 13.93 11.83 -5.11
N ALA A 28 14.14 11.05 -6.17
CA ALA A 28 15.48 10.61 -6.55
C ALA A 28 15.73 10.77 -8.05
N ALA A 29 16.64 11.69 -8.38
CA ALA A 29 17.44 11.70 -9.60
C ALA A 29 18.73 10.89 -9.35
N ALA A 30 19.21 10.17 -10.35
CA ALA A 30 20.28 9.17 -10.25
C ALA A 30 21.71 9.77 -10.28
N ALA A 31 22.63 9.19 -9.49
CA ALA A 31 24.08 9.23 -9.74
C ALA A 31 24.80 8.00 -9.14
N VAL A 32 25.76 7.47 -9.88
CA VAL A 32 26.54 6.24 -9.67
C VAL A 32 27.81 6.50 -8.85
N LEU A 33 28.15 5.64 -7.88
CA LEU A 33 29.54 5.22 -7.52
C LEU A 33 29.54 4.17 -6.37
N GLY A 34 29.99 2.96 -6.70
CA GLY A 34 30.67 1.99 -5.82
C GLY A 34 30.09 1.64 -4.44
N ALA A 35 29.22 0.64 -4.37
CA ALA A 35 28.98 -0.12 -3.14
C ALA A 35 28.86 -1.62 -3.47
N VAL A 36 29.77 -2.43 -2.93
CA VAL A 36 29.62 -3.89 -2.86
C VAL A 36 28.56 -4.23 -1.81
N GLY A 37 27.30 -4.09 -2.21
CA GLY A 37 26.15 -4.61 -1.50
C GLY A 37 25.25 -5.26 -2.53
N SER A 38 24.73 -6.45 -2.23
CA SER A 38 23.72 -7.13 -3.04
C SER A 38 22.73 -6.09 -3.58
N PRO A 39 22.37 -6.09 -4.87
CA PRO A 39 21.37 -5.15 -5.34
C PRO A 39 20.13 -5.39 -4.48
N ALA A 40 19.80 -4.42 -3.62
CA ALA A 40 18.49 -4.36 -3.03
C ALA A 40 17.58 -4.32 -4.25
N SER A 41 16.90 -5.42 -4.52
CA SER A 41 15.80 -5.43 -5.47
C SER A 41 14.90 -4.30 -5.01
N ALA A 42 14.96 -3.16 -5.70
CA ALA A 42 13.99 -2.11 -5.54
C ALA A 42 12.72 -2.67 -6.17
N THR A 43 12.04 -3.53 -5.41
CA THR A 43 10.63 -3.77 -5.62
C THR A 43 10.02 -2.40 -5.41
N THR A 44 9.69 -1.72 -6.50
CA THR A 44 8.69 -0.67 -6.49
C THR A 44 7.40 -1.37 -6.10
N THR A 45 7.23 -1.62 -4.80
CA THR A 45 5.93 -1.95 -4.25
C THR A 45 5.09 -0.74 -4.61
N LEU A 46 4.20 -0.88 -5.59
CA LEU A 46 3.01 -0.03 -5.58
C LEU A 46 2.50 -0.17 -4.15
N GLY A 47 2.58 0.93 -3.38
CA GLY A 47 2.25 0.91 -1.97
C GLY A 47 0.95 0.14 -1.80
N ARG A 48 0.95 -0.84 -0.90
CA ARG A 48 -0.19 -1.65 -0.48
C ARG A 48 -1.54 -1.12 -1.00
N LEU A 49 -2.16 -1.80 -1.97
CA LEU A 49 -3.36 -1.27 -2.64
C LEU A 49 -4.61 -1.67 -1.88
N ASP A 50 -4.96 -0.94 -0.82
CA ASP A 50 -6.15 -1.18 0.03
C ASP A 50 -7.24 -0.14 -0.22
N PHE A 51 -7.94 -0.26 -1.35
CA PHE A 51 -9.00 0.68 -1.73
C PHE A 51 -10.22 0.65 -0.80
N THR A 52 -10.47 -0.51 -0.18
CA THR A 52 -11.61 -0.73 0.71
C THR A 52 -11.30 -0.33 2.16
N GLY A 53 -10.03 -0.11 2.48
CA GLY A 53 -9.52 0.18 3.83
C GLY A 53 -9.76 -0.97 4.80
N SER A 54 -9.67 -2.18 4.28
CA SER A 54 -9.81 -3.43 5.03
C SER A 54 -8.59 -3.75 5.89
N GLY A 55 -7.47 -3.05 5.69
CA GLY A 55 -6.18 -3.42 6.24
C GLY A 55 -5.56 -4.65 5.56
N ALA A 56 -6.10 -5.11 4.42
CA ALA A 56 -5.54 -6.12 3.49
C ALA A 56 -5.27 -5.49 2.11
N ASP A 57 -4.44 -6.10 1.26
CA ASP A 57 -4.37 -5.67 -0.14
C ASP A 57 -5.68 -6.04 -0.86
N ASP A 58 -6.05 -5.24 -1.86
CA ASP A 58 -7.22 -5.43 -2.70
C ASP A 58 -6.82 -5.66 -4.17
N LEU A 59 -7.64 -6.41 -4.91
CA LEU A 59 -7.49 -6.60 -6.35
C LEU A 59 -8.35 -5.59 -7.11
N ALA A 60 -7.74 -4.85 -8.04
CA ALA A 60 -8.45 -3.92 -8.91
C ALA A 60 -8.61 -4.47 -10.34
N VAL A 61 -9.80 -4.31 -10.91
CA VAL A 61 -10.09 -4.52 -12.34
C VAL A 61 -10.74 -3.27 -12.89
N VAL A 62 -10.25 -2.80 -14.03
CA VAL A 62 -10.86 -1.70 -14.78
C VAL A 62 -11.48 -2.25 -16.06
N ARG A 63 -12.76 -1.97 -16.31
CA ARG A 63 -13.49 -2.44 -17.48
C ARG A 63 -14.02 -1.27 -18.29
N ASN A 64 -13.81 -1.30 -19.60
CA ASN A 64 -14.50 -0.40 -20.51
C ASN A 64 -15.98 -0.80 -20.59
N VAL A 65 -16.84 0.10 -20.11
CA VAL A 65 -18.30 -0.09 -20.08
C VAL A 65 -19.02 0.85 -21.05
N GLY A 66 -18.35 1.91 -21.52
CA GLY A 66 -18.89 2.85 -22.49
C GLY A 66 -18.74 2.44 -23.96
N GLY A 67 -17.89 1.45 -24.25
CA GLY A 67 -17.61 0.98 -25.60
C GLY A 67 -16.68 1.90 -26.40
N GLY A 68 -16.03 1.36 -27.43
CA GLY A 68 -15.07 2.10 -28.27
C GLY A 68 -13.78 2.49 -27.53
N ALA A 69 -12.85 3.12 -28.23
CA ALA A 69 -11.51 3.43 -27.70
C ALA A 69 -11.49 4.51 -26.62
N GLY A 70 -12.53 5.36 -26.53
CA GLY A 70 -12.68 6.41 -25.51
C GLY A 70 -13.82 6.15 -24.52
N GLY A 71 -14.30 4.91 -24.44
CA GLY A 71 -15.42 4.55 -23.57
C GLY A 71 -15.10 4.80 -22.10
N THR A 72 -16.12 5.18 -21.32
CA THR A 72 -16.02 5.29 -19.87
C THR A 72 -15.62 3.96 -19.26
N VAL A 73 -14.86 4.01 -18.17
CA VAL A 73 -14.43 2.80 -17.46
C VAL A 73 -15.03 2.70 -16.06
N GLN A 74 -15.30 1.48 -15.66
CA GLN A 74 -15.71 1.11 -14.31
C GLN A 74 -14.55 0.40 -13.61
N TRP A 75 -14.19 0.90 -12.43
CA TRP A 75 -13.27 0.26 -11.52
C TRP A 75 -14.02 -0.69 -10.58
N TYR A 76 -13.41 -1.83 -10.29
CA TYR A 76 -13.85 -2.83 -9.32
C TYR A 76 -12.66 -3.16 -8.43
N ALA A 77 -12.71 -2.81 -7.15
CA ALA A 77 -11.69 -3.17 -6.16
C ALA A 77 -12.27 -4.17 -5.17
N ARG A 78 -11.82 -5.42 -5.25
CA ARG A 78 -12.25 -6.52 -4.38
C ARG A 78 -11.24 -6.72 -3.27
N SER A 79 -11.73 -6.73 -2.03
CA SER A 79 -10.86 -7.04 -0.91
C SER A 79 -10.42 -8.49 -0.87
N LEU A 80 -9.15 -8.72 -0.52
CA LEU A 80 -8.61 -10.08 -0.35
C LEU A 80 -8.83 -10.65 1.05
N SER A 81 -9.26 -9.85 2.01
CA SER A 81 -9.52 -10.29 3.39
C SER A 81 -10.97 -10.20 3.83
N SER A 82 -11.81 -9.51 3.05
CA SER A 82 -13.21 -9.26 3.36
C SER A 82 -14.08 -9.44 2.11
N PRO A 83 -15.39 -9.63 2.24
CA PRO A 83 -16.28 -9.72 1.08
C PRO A 83 -16.54 -8.36 0.40
N THR A 84 -15.90 -7.28 0.87
CA THR A 84 -16.15 -5.92 0.36
C THR A 84 -15.68 -5.75 -1.08
N LEU A 85 -16.51 -5.07 -1.87
CA LEU A 85 -16.25 -4.65 -3.24
C LEU A 85 -16.52 -3.15 -3.34
N ALA A 86 -15.49 -2.36 -3.63
CA ALA A 86 -15.64 -0.96 -4.01
C ALA A 86 -15.80 -0.86 -5.53
N THR A 87 -16.71 -0.01 -5.99
CA THR A 87 -16.91 0.25 -7.42
C THR A 87 -17.04 1.74 -7.67
N THR A 88 -16.41 2.23 -8.74
CA THR A 88 -16.52 3.63 -9.14
C THR A 88 -16.38 3.79 -10.65
N GLN A 89 -17.19 4.67 -11.23
CA GLN A 89 -17.07 5.03 -12.65
C GLN A 89 -16.22 6.28 -12.77
N TRP A 90 -14.99 6.14 -13.26
CA TRP A 90 -14.12 7.30 -13.42
C TRP A 90 -13.00 7.05 -14.42
N GLY A 91 -12.83 8.00 -15.34
CA GLY A 91 -11.91 7.93 -16.46
C GLY A 91 -12.51 7.31 -17.73
N VAL A 92 -11.66 7.16 -18.74
CA VAL A 92 -11.93 6.50 -20.03
C VAL A 92 -10.81 5.49 -20.34
N SER A 93 -11.05 4.61 -21.31
CA SER A 93 -10.14 3.49 -21.62
C SER A 93 -8.75 3.87 -22.13
N THR A 94 -8.53 5.14 -22.50
CA THR A 94 -7.23 5.67 -22.92
C THR A 94 -6.43 6.30 -21.78
N ASP A 95 -6.97 6.33 -20.56
CA ASP A 95 -6.26 6.87 -19.40
C ASP A 95 -5.24 5.87 -18.87
N PHE A 96 -4.20 6.40 -18.20
CA PHE A 96 -3.29 5.60 -17.40
C PHE A 96 -3.80 5.54 -15.96
N PHE A 97 -3.96 4.32 -15.45
CA PHE A 97 -4.45 4.06 -14.10
C PHE A 97 -3.28 4.05 -13.12
N LEU A 98 -3.27 5.00 -12.17
CA LEU A 98 -2.14 5.24 -11.27
C LEU A 98 -2.58 5.21 -9.79
N PRO A 99 -3.16 4.11 -9.31
CA PRO A 99 -3.64 4.07 -7.93
C PRO A 99 -2.50 4.17 -6.91
N GLY A 100 -2.82 4.73 -5.74
CA GLY A 100 -1.89 4.93 -4.63
C GLY A 100 -2.56 5.70 -3.49
N ASP A 101 -1.89 5.81 -2.34
CA ASP A 101 -2.36 6.62 -1.21
C ASP A 101 -1.93 8.08 -1.42
N TYR A 102 -2.81 8.89 -2.01
CA TYR A 102 -2.52 10.30 -2.33
C TYR A 102 -2.93 11.25 -1.20
N VAL A 103 -3.81 10.81 -0.29
CA VAL A 103 -4.33 11.62 0.81
C VAL A 103 -3.71 11.27 2.18
N GLY A 104 -2.90 10.21 2.27
CA GLY A 104 -2.11 9.83 3.43
C GLY A 104 -2.88 9.10 4.52
N ASP A 105 -4.00 8.46 4.19
CA ASP A 105 -4.85 7.76 5.15
C ASP A 105 -4.59 6.25 5.23
N GLY A 106 -3.59 5.76 4.49
CA GLY A 106 -3.22 4.35 4.42
C GLY A 106 -4.14 3.53 3.52
N ARG A 107 -5.05 4.14 2.78
CA ARG A 107 -5.90 3.51 1.76
C ARG A 107 -5.42 3.91 0.38
N ALA A 108 -5.66 3.05 -0.60
CA ALA A 108 -5.40 3.41 -1.99
C ALA A 108 -6.57 4.22 -2.57
N ASP A 109 -6.25 5.29 -3.27
CA ASP A 109 -7.20 6.10 -4.02
C ASP A 109 -7.27 5.64 -5.47
N PHE A 110 -8.46 5.71 -6.05
CA PHE A 110 -8.61 5.67 -7.49
C PHE A 110 -7.95 6.94 -8.07
N ALA A 111 -6.98 6.78 -8.96
CA ALA A 111 -6.25 7.87 -9.60
C ALA A 111 -6.02 7.58 -11.09
N ILE A 112 -6.15 8.61 -11.93
CA ILE A 112 -5.90 8.55 -13.37
C ILE A 112 -4.93 9.66 -13.80
N TRP A 113 -4.13 9.36 -14.81
CA TRP A 113 -3.42 10.36 -15.59
C TRP A 113 -3.88 10.31 -17.04
N ARG A 114 -4.25 11.48 -17.56
CA ARG A 114 -4.63 11.67 -18.95
C ARG A 114 -3.62 12.60 -19.62
N PRO A 115 -2.89 12.13 -20.64
CA PRO A 115 -2.10 13.04 -21.46
C PRO A 115 -3.01 14.07 -22.11
N SER A 116 -2.70 15.36 -21.97
CA SER A 116 -3.32 16.42 -22.77
C SER A 116 -2.37 16.82 -23.88
N THR A 117 -2.84 16.84 -25.13
CA THR A 117 -2.21 17.64 -26.19
C THR A 117 -2.59 19.09 -25.90
N GLY A 118 -1.68 19.82 -25.26
CA GLY A 118 -1.87 21.26 -25.02
C GLY A 118 -2.11 22.04 -26.31
#